data_AF-A0A1I3KBM8-F1
#
_entry.id   AF-A0A1I3KBM8-F1
#
_cell.length_a   1.000
_cell.length_b   1.000
_cell.length_c   1.000
_cell.angle_alpha   90.00
_cell.angle_beta   90.00
_cell.angle_gamma   90.00
#
_symmetry.space_group_name_H-M   'P 1'
#
loop_
_entity.id
_entity.type
_entity.pdbx_description
1 polymer ?
#
loop_
_entity_poly.entity_id
_entity_poly.type
_entity_poly.pdbx_seq_one_letter_code
_entity_poly.pdbx_strand_id
1 'polypeptide(L)'
;MSQTIAHDPNALSADSPHRVPWQVEWFITFSVVVSVLEPLLTFVSAFKFTREALLPITGWSSPFYLFAALMFPFLGGHHSTTGSIRGYLRFCRRLMVIALVFGIVDFVRTNGQEDFGNPYLIVSSWRPTWTIAVPFFWLTMLWIARTPLPKPSPDFQVHSAHQTNRT
;
A
#
# COMPACT_ATOMS: atom_id res chain seq x y z
N MET A 1 -60.21 -9.60 2.38
CA MET A 1 -59.07 -9.77 1.45
C MET A 1 -57.80 -9.55 2.25
N SER A 2 -57.20 -10.63 2.75
CA SER A 2 -55.97 -10.58 3.55
C SER A 2 -54.77 -10.65 2.62
N GLN A 3 -53.97 -9.59 2.58
CA GLN A 3 -52.70 -9.58 1.87
C GLN A 3 -51.65 -10.32 2.71
N THR A 4 -51.27 -11.51 2.27
CA THR A 4 -50.13 -12.25 2.80
C THR A 4 -48.86 -11.53 2.33
N ILE A 5 -48.24 -10.78 3.24
CA ILE A 5 -46.92 -10.19 3.03
C ILE A 5 -45.92 -11.35 2.95
N ALA A 6 -45.52 -11.71 1.73
CA ALA A 6 -44.45 -12.66 1.50
C ALA A 6 -43.15 -12.06 2.04
N HIS A 7 -42.73 -12.54 3.19
CA HIS A 7 -41.44 -12.22 3.77
C HIS A 7 -40.37 -12.85 2.88
N ASP A 8 -39.70 -12.04 2.05
CA ASP A 8 -38.57 -12.50 1.23
C ASP A 8 -37.33 -12.64 2.13
N PRO A 9 -36.87 -13.88 2.43
CA PRO A 9 -35.70 -14.09 3.29
C PRO A 9 -34.37 -13.73 2.60
N ASN A 10 -34.38 -13.38 1.31
CA ASN A 10 -33.16 -13.08 0.56
C ASN A 10 -32.71 -11.61 0.61
N ALA A 11 -33.53 -10.71 1.15
CA ALA A 11 -33.23 -9.28 1.23
C ALA A 11 -32.05 -8.92 2.17
N LEU A 12 -31.52 -9.88 2.93
CA LEU A 12 -30.44 -9.69 3.90
C LEU A 12 -29.03 -10.00 3.38
N SER A 13 -28.85 -10.36 2.11
CA SER A 13 -27.57 -10.95 1.63
C SER A 13 -26.69 -10.06 0.73
N ALA A 14 -27.06 -8.81 0.46
CA ALA A 14 -26.44 -8.03 -0.61
C ALA A 14 -25.37 -7.01 -0.19
N ASP A 15 -24.98 -6.94 1.08
CA ASP A 15 -23.94 -6.02 1.53
C ASP A 15 -22.69 -6.79 1.99
N SER A 16 -22.08 -7.52 1.06
CA SER A 16 -20.74 -8.06 1.29
C SER A 16 -19.78 -6.86 1.40
N PRO A 17 -19.18 -6.61 2.58
CA PRO A 17 -18.36 -5.42 2.79
C PRO A 17 -17.26 -5.38 1.73
N HIS A 18 -17.08 -4.22 1.10
CA HIS A 18 -15.97 -3.97 0.18
C HIS A 18 -14.65 -4.13 0.94
N ARG A 19 -14.16 -5.36 1.04
CA ARG A 19 -12.96 -5.69 1.79
C ARG A 19 -11.75 -5.20 1.01
N VAL A 20 -10.93 -4.41 1.69
CA VAL A 20 -9.64 -3.95 1.17
C VAL A 20 -8.78 -5.19 0.86
N PRO A 21 -8.05 -5.24 -0.26
CA PRO A 21 -7.15 -6.36 -0.53
C PRO A 21 -6.11 -6.48 0.58
N TRP A 22 -5.88 -7.68 1.11
CA TRP A 22 -4.95 -7.92 2.22
C TRP A 22 -3.56 -7.33 1.94
N GLN A 23 -3.09 -7.32 0.68
CA GLN A 23 -1.81 -6.72 0.29
C GLN A 23 -1.71 -5.24 0.67
N VAL A 24 -2.82 -4.51 0.57
CA VAL A 24 -2.90 -3.09 0.95
C VAL A 24 -2.84 -2.96 2.47
N GLU A 25 -3.52 -3.84 3.21
CA GLU A 25 -3.47 -3.85 4.68
C GLU A 25 -2.03 -4.08 5.18
N TRP A 26 -1.32 -5.04 4.61
CA TRP A 26 0.09 -5.30 4.96
C TRP A 26 1.02 -4.17 4.56
N PHE A 27 0.81 -3.58 3.38
CA PHE A 27 1.61 -2.44 2.94
C PHE A 27 1.45 -1.24 3.88
N ILE A 28 0.22 -0.95 4.32
CA ILE A 28 -0.06 0.12 5.29
C ILE A 28 0.59 -0.21 6.63
N THR A 29 0.41 -1.45 7.11
CA THR A 29 0.98 -1.89 8.38
C THR A 29 2.49 -1.73 8.38
N PHE A 30 3.15 -2.22 7.33
CA PHE A 30 4.58 -2.03 7.11
C PHE A 30 4.95 -0.55 7.09
N SER A 31 4.23 0.27 6.33
CA SER A 31 4.50 1.69 6.19
C SER A 31 4.37 2.43 7.53
N VAL A 32 3.35 2.12 8.34
CA VAL A 32 3.16 2.67 9.69
C VAL A 32 4.28 2.24 10.63
N VAL A 33 4.64 0.94 10.63
CA VAL A 33 5.72 0.42 11.47
C VAL A 33 7.03 1.12 11.16
N VAL A 34 7.41 1.22 9.88
CA VAL A 34 8.64 1.92 9.47
C VAL A 34 8.58 3.39 9.85
N SER A 35 7.44 4.05 9.63
CA SER A 35 7.24 5.47 9.95
C SER A 35 7.29 5.81 11.43
N VAL A 36 6.97 4.85 12.32
CA VAL A 36 7.08 5.02 13.78
C VAL A 36 8.47 4.63 14.26
N LEU A 37 9.02 3.54 13.75
CA LEU A 37 10.31 3.01 14.17
C LEU A 37 11.45 3.97 13.80
N GLU A 38 11.39 4.60 12.64
CA GLU A 38 12.41 5.53 12.17
C GLU A 38 12.62 6.76 13.07
N PRO A 39 11.58 7.56 13.40
CA PRO A 39 11.73 8.67 14.33
C PRO A 39 12.06 8.17 15.75
N LEU A 40 11.55 7.01 16.16
CA LEU A 40 11.91 6.43 17.46
C LEU A 40 13.42 6.15 17.54
N LEU A 41 14.01 5.53 16.50
CA LEU A 41 15.45 5.30 16.41
C LEU A 41 16.26 6.61 16.30
N THR A 42 15.67 7.65 15.72
CA THR A 42 16.35 8.93 15.46
C THR A 42 16.36 9.87 16.66
N PHE A 43 15.23 9.98 17.38
CA PHE A 43 15.06 10.97 18.45
C PHE A 43 15.32 10.39 19.85
N VAL A 44 15.26 9.08 20.04
CA VAL A 44 15.56 8.46 21.33
C VAL A 44 17.05 8.12 21.42
N SER A 45 17.76 8.85 22.28
CA SER A 45 19.21 8.69 22.49
C SER A 45 19.64 7.26 22.88
N ALA A 46 18.78 6.51 23.56
CA ALA A 46 19.03 5.12 23.94
C ALA A 46 19.23 4.19 22.73
N PHE A 47 18.68 4.53 21.56
CA PHE A 47 18.81 3.74 20.34
C PHE A 47 19.87 4.24 19.37
N LYS A 48 20.69 5.21 19.77
CA LYS A 48 21.74 5.80 18.91
C LYS A 48 22.67 4.74 18.32
N PHE A 49 23.14 3.79 19.13
CA PHE A 49 24.00 2.71 18.67
C PHE A 49 23.32 1.83 17.61
N THR A 50 22.06 1.44 17.86
CA THR A 50 21.26 0.65 16.92
C THR A 50 21.04 1.40 15.61
N ARG A 51 20.79 2.71 15.67
CA ARG A 51 20.64 3.57 14.49
C ARG A 51 21.94 3.65 13.70
N GLU A 52 23.07 3.88 14.35
CA GLU A 52 24.39 3.94 13.70
C GLU A 52 24.75 2.61 13.02
N ALA A 53 24.35 1.48 13.61
CA ALA A 53 24.53 0.16 13.00
C ALA A 53 23.60 -0.09 11.80
N LEU A 54 22.37 0.44 11.82
CA LEU A 54 21.38 0.23 10.77
C LEU A 54 21.52 1.21 9.60
N LEU A 55 21.93 2.45 9.85
CA LEU A 55 22.02 3.53 8.84
C LEU A 55 22.79 3.12 7.57
N PRO A 56 23.94 2.42 7.63
CA PRO A 56 24.65 1.98 6.44
C PRO A 56 23.86 0.99 5.57
N ILE A 57 22.93 0.24 6.19
CA ILE A 57 22.12 -0.81 5.55
C ILE A 57 20.79 -0.24 5.07
N THR A 58 20.10 0.55 5.91
CA THR A 58 18.78 1.09 5.56
C THR A 58 18.88 2.37 4.74
N GLY A 59 20.05 3.01 4.74
CA GLY A 59 20.25 4.35 4.22
C GLY A 59 19.58 5.42 5.09
N TRP A 60 19.57 6.65 4.58
CA TRP A 60 18.69 7.69 5.07
C TRP A 60 17.28 7.29 4.68
N SER A 61 16.47 7.03 5.70
CA SER A 61 15.08 6.61 5.59
C SER A 61 14.31 7.41 4.54
N SER A 62 13.42 6.70 3.85
CA SER A 62 12.71 7.24 2.71
C SER A 62 11.33 7.75 3.14
N PRO A 63 11.04 9.06 3.03
CA PRO A 63 9.76 9.63 3.46
C PRO A 63 8.57 9.07 2.66
N PHE A 64 8.82 8.31 1.58
CA PHE A 64 7.80 7.70 0.74
C PHE A 64 6.88 6.72 1.49
N TYR A 65 7.38 5.99 2.50
CA TYR A 65 6.54 5.07 3.27
C TYR A 65 5.57 5.81 4.20
N LEU A 66 6.05 6.86 4.89
CA LEU A 66 5.21 7.76 5.66
C LEU A 66 4.15 8.43 4.78
N PHE A 67 4.58 8.95 3.63
CA PHE A 67 3.67 9.59 2.68
C PHE A 67 2.62 8.61 2.13
N ALA A 68 3.00 7.36 1.88
CA ALA A 68 2.08 6.30 1.45
C ALA A 68 1.07 5.90 2.55
N ALA A 69 1.47 5.89 3.82
CA ALA A 69 0.58 5.62 4.95
C ALA A 69 -0.40 6.78 5.18
N LEU A 70 0.08 8.03 5.17
CA LEU A 70 -0.74 9.22 5.43
C LEU A 70 -1.72 9.52 4.29
N MET A 71 -1.35 9.21 3.04
CA MET A 71 -2.22 9.37 1.88
C MET A 71 -3.14 8.16 1.65
N PHE A 72 -3.17 7.18 2.57
CA PHE A 72 -4.24 6.20 2.55
C PHE A 72 -5.56 6.97 2.63
N PRO A 73 -6.46 6.77 1.66
CA PRO A 73 -7.63 7.61 1.54
C PRO A 73 -8.44 7.38 2.81
N PHE A 74 -8.66 8.42 3.62
CA PHE A 74 -9.53 8.31 4.79
C PHE A 74 -9.05 7.27 5.83
N LEU A 75 -8.05 7.59 6.66
CA LEU A 75 -7.91 7.00 8.00
C LEU A 75 -9.29 7.04 8.70
N GLY A 76 -10.09 5.97 8.58
CA GLY A 76 -11.31 5.67 9.34
C GLY A 76 -12.65 6.31 8.95
N GLY A 77 -12.72 7.35 8.10
CA GLY A 77 -13.87 8.27 8.17
C GLY A 77 -15.08 8.09 7.23
N HIS A 78 -14.92 7.77 5.95
CA HIS A 78 -16.04 7.87 5.01
C HIS A 78 -15.93 6.82 3.91
N HIS A 79 -17.06 6.18 3.63
CA HIS A 79 -17.29 5.17 2.59
C HIS A 79 -16.21 5.15 1.49
N SER A 80 -15.27 4.21 1.63
CA SER A 80 -14.24 4.00 0.62
C SER A 80 -14.91 3.37 -0.61
N THR A 81 -15.36 4.24 -1.51
CA THR A 81 -15.90 3.83 -2.80
C THR A 81 -14.81 3.09 -3.59
N THR A 82 -15.18 2.12 -4.42
CA THR A 82 -14.24 1.33 -5.23
C THR A 82 -13.29 2.21 -6.07
N GLY A 83 -13.72 3.43 -6.44
CA GLY A 83 -12.89 4.42 -7.13
C GLY A 83 -11.72 4.97 -6.29
N SER A 84 -11.93 5.14 -4.98
CA SER A 84 -10.92 5.66 -4.04
C SER A 84 -9.75 4.67 -3.87
N ILE A 85 -10.05 3.38 -3.71
CA ILE A 85 -9.04 2.32 -3.57
C ILE A 85 -8.19 2.19 -4.84
N ARG A 86 -8.81 2.26 -6.03
CA ARG A 86 -8.09 2.25 -7.31
C ARG A 86 -7.19 3.46 -7.50
N GLY A 87 -7.61 4.62 -6.99
CA GLY A 87 -6.79 5.84 -6.96
C GLY A 87 -5.57 5.66 -6.07
N TYR A 88 -5.79 5.19 -4.84
CA TYR A 88 -4.73 4.91 -3.88
C TYR A 88 -3.70 3.89 -4.37
N LEU A 89 -4.16 2.75 -4.92
CA LEU A 89 -3.25 1.75 -5.50
C LEU A 89 -2.37 2.34 -6.61
N ARG A 90 -2.95 3.17 -7.50
CA ARG A 90 -2.18 3.87 -8.54
C ARG A 90 -1.16 4.83 -7.93
N PHE A 91 -1.54 5.54 -6.88
CA PHE A 91 -0.66 6.44 -6.15
C PHE A 91 0.51 5.70 -5.48
N CYS A 92 0.24 4.65 -4.70
CA CYS A 92 1.29 3.85 -4.05
C CYS A 92 2.24 3.21 -5.06
N ARG A 93 1.73 2.69 -6.18
CA ARG A 93 2.57 2.16 -7.25
C ARG A 93 3.51 3.24 -7.79
N ARG A 94 3.02 4.46 -8.04
CA ARG A 94 3.86 5.58 -8.50
C ARG A 94 4.91 5.96 -7.45
N LEU A 95 4.54 6.03 -6.17
CA LEU A 95 5.49 6.28 -5.09
C LEU A 95 6.57 5.20 -5.01
N MET A 96 6.22 3.92 -5.12
CA MET A 96 7.19 2.82 -5.08
C MET A 96 8.13 2.85 -6.29
N VAL A 97 7.64 3.22 -7.48
CA VAL A 97 8.49 3.42 -8.66
C VAL A 97 9.47 4.58 -8.42
N ILE A 98 9.01 5.70 -7.86
CA ILE A 98 9.89 6.82 -7.51
C ILE A 98 10.94 6.37 -6.48
N ALA A 99 10.52 5.71 -5.40
CA ALA A 99 11.42 5.17 -4.38
C ALA A 99 12.49 4.24 -4.97
N LEU A 100 12.09 3.37 -5.88
CA LEU A 100 12.98 2.44 -6.60
C LEU A 100 14.01 3.20 -7.44
N VAL A 101 13.58 4.20 -8.22
CA VAL A 101 14.48 5.02 -9.04
C VAL A 101 15.46 5.80 -8.17
N PHE A 102 15.00 6.40 -7.08
CA PHE A 102 15.88 7.07 -6.12
C PHE A 102 16.90 6.10 -5.50
N GLY A 103 16.47 4.89 -5.12
CA GLY A 103 17.36 3.85 -4.60
C GLY A 103 18.42 3.41 -5.60
N ILE A 104 18.07 3.26 -6.88
CA ILE A 104 19.01 2.93 -7.96
C ILE A 104 19.99 4.08 -8.19
N VAL A 105 19.50 5.32 -8.28
CA VAL A 105 20.36 6.51 -8.49
C VAL A 105 21.33 6.71 -7.32
N ASP A 106 20.85 6.54 -6.09
CA ASP A 106 21.68 6.60 -4.88
C ASP A 106 22.75 5.51 -4.89
N PHE A 107 22.39 4.27 -5.23
CA PHE A 107 23.33 3.18 -5.35
C PHE A 107 24.39 3.46 -6.42
N VAL A 108 24.01 3.85 -7.64
CA VAL A 108 24.98 4.13 -8.71
C VAL A 108 25.94 5.26 -8.35
N ARG A 109 25.48 6.28 -7.59
CA ARG A 109 26.33 7.39 -7.16
C ARG A 109 27.28 7.03 -6.02
N THR A 110 26.86 6.16 -5.12
CA THR A 110 27.61 5.80 -3.91
C THR A 110 28.43 4.53 -4.06
N ASN A 111 28.14 3.71 -5.07
CA ASN A 111 28.88 2.49 -5.36
C ASN A 111 30.35 2.79 -5.67
N GLY A 112 31.25 2.24 -4.86
CA GLY A 112 32.70 2.46 -4.97
C GLY A 112 33.23 3.70 -4.23
N GLN A 113 32.39 4.44 -3.50
CA GLN A 113 32.86 5.45 -2.54
C GLN A 113 32.94 4.81 -1.15
N GLU A 114 34.08 4.17 -0.86
CA GLU A 114 34.35 3.60 0.45
C GLU A 114 35.20 4.55 1.30
N ASP A 115 34.73 4.79 2.52
CA ASP A 115 35.45 5.31 3.68
C ASP A 115 36.03 6.74 3.69
N PHE A 116 35.25 7.63 4.32
CA PHE A 116 35.74 8.90 4.88
C PHE A 116 35.87 8.89 6.42
N GLY A 117 35.84 7.72 7.07
CA GLY A 117 35.94 7.60 8.53
C GLY A 117 34.76 8.19 9.32
N ASN A 118 33.68 8.58 8.64
CA ASN A 118 32.46 9.10 9.24
C ASN A 118 31.34 8.04 9.15
N PRO A 119 30.78 7.56 10.28
CA PRO A 119 29.75 6.51 10.27
C PRO A 119 28.48 6.88 9.49
N TYR A 120 28.21 8.18 9.29
CA TYR A 120 27.09 8.68 8.49
C TYR A 120 27.33 8.62 6.97
N LEU A 121 28.57 8.35 6.55
CA LEU A 121 29.00 8.24 5.16
C LEU A 121 29.38 6.81 4.77
N ILE A 122 29.38 5.87 5.72
CA ILE A 122 29.65 4.46 5.45
C ILE A 122 28.46 3.88 4.69
N VAL A 123 28.71 3.35 3.50
CA VAL A 123 27.71 2.69 2.67
C VAL A 123 27.96 1.20 2.69
N SER A 124 27.02 0.42 3.23
CA SER A 124 27.11 -1.04 3.19
C SER A 124 26.73 -1.55 1.79
N SER A 125 27.40 -2.59 1.32
CA SER A 125 26.98 -3.33 0.10
C SER A 125 25.57 -3.92 0.21
N TRP A 126 25.00 -4.01 1.43
CA TRP A 126 23.62 -4.45 1.68
C TRP A 126 22.57 -3.35 1.52
N ARG A 127 22.97 -2.09 1.38
CA ARG A 127 22.07 -0.96 1.16
C ARG A 127 21.06 -1.14 0.01
N PRO A 128 21.44 -1.62 -1.20
CA PRO A 128 20.48 -1.86 -2.28
C PRO A 128 19.37 -2.85 -1.90
N THR A 129 19.63 -3.79 -0.98
CA THR A 129 18.59 -4.71 -0.51
C THR A 129 17.44 -3.94 0.15
N TRP A 130 17.73 -2.90 0.93
CA TRP A 130 16.69 -2.11 1.57
C TRP A 130 16.11 -1.04 0.65
N THR A 131 16.95 -0.33 -0.10
CA THR A 131 16.51 0.81 -0.92
C THR A 131 15.93 0.43 -2.27
N ILE A 132 16.19 -0.78 -2.78
CA ILE A 132 15.71 -1.27 -4.08
C ILE A 132 14.79 -2.48 -3.90
N ALA A 133 15.24 -3.52 -3.19
CA ALA A 133 14.47 -4.76 -3.12
C ALA A 133 13.15 -4.61 -2.35
N VAL A 134 13.11 -3.80 -1.27
CA VAL A 134 11.88 -3.56 -0.51
C VAL A 134 10.83 -2.77 -1.31
N PRO A 135 11.14 -1.60 -1.93
CA PRO A 135 10.20 -0.94 -2.82
C PRO A 135 9.74 -1.82 -3.98
N PHE A 136 10.64 -2.63 -4.56
CA PHE A 136 10.30 -3.55 -5.64
C PHE A 136 9.33 -4.65 -5.17
N PHE A 137 9.58 -5.24 -4.00
CA PHE A 137 8.68 -6.20 -3.37
C PHE A 137 7.27 -5.60 -3.18
N TRP A 138 7.17 -4.40 -2.62
CA TRP A 138 5.86 -3.76 -2.44
C TRP A 138 5.20 -3.37 -3.75
N LEU A 139 5.97 -2.90 -4.74
CA LEU A 139 5.46 -2.60 -6.07
C LEU A 139 4.82 -3.84 -6.71
N THR A 140 5.49 -4.99 -6.65
CA THR A 140 4.97 -6.26 -7.19
C THR A 140 3.72 -6.72 -6.44
N MET A 141 3.72 -6.68 -5.10
CA MET A 141 2.55 -7.01 -4.28
C MET A 141 1.34 -6.11 -4.60
N LEU A 142 1.56 -4.80 -4.70
CA LEU A 142 0.52 -3.84 -5.03
C LEU A 142 0.06 -3.97 -6.49
N TRP A 143 0.88 -4.50 -7.39
CA TRP A 143 0.50 -4.80 -8.77
C TRP A 143 -0.45 -6.00 -8.84
N ILE A 144 -0.16 -7.04 -8.06
CA ILE A 144 -0.98 -8.26 -7.95
C ILE A 144 -2.32 -7.98 -7.28
N ALA A 145 -2.37 -7.01 -6.36
CA ALA A 145 -3.61 -6.59 -5.72
C ALA A 145 -4.65 -6.13 -6.77
N ARG A 146 -5.60 -7.02 -7.07
CA ARG A 146 -6.76 -6.72 -7.93
C ARG A 146 -7.89 -6.18 -7.06
N THR A 147 -8.53 -5.09 -7.49
CA THR A 147 -9.79 -4.68 -6.86
C THR A 147 -10.88 -5.66 -7.26
N PRO A 148 -11.69 -6.18 -6.32
CA PRO A 148 -12.91 -6.89 -6.65
C PRO A 148 -13.73 -6.05 -7.63
N LEU A 149 -14.17 -6.65 -8.74
CA LEU A 149 -15.10 -5.98 -9.64
C LEU A 149 -16.41 -5.75 -8.87
N PRO A 150 -17.08 -4.61 -9.07
CA PRO A 150 -18.45 -4.46 -8.60
C PRO A 150 -19.27 -5.61 -9.18
N LYS A 151 -19.98 -6.36 -8.33
CA LYS A 151 -20.93 -7.37 -8.82
C LYS A 151 -21.97 -6.61 -9.66
N PRO A 152 -22.27 -7.03 -10.89
CA PRO A 152 -23.26 -6.33 -11.71
C PRO A 152 -24.58 -6.24 -10.93
N SER A 153 -25.17 -5.04 -10.88
CA SER A 153 -26.45 -4.82 -10.18
C SER A 153 -27.49 -5.79 -10.75
N PRO A 154 -28.31 -6.46 -9.91
CA PRO A 154 -29.38 -7.34 -10.38
C PRO A 154 -30.34 -6.64 -11.36
N ASP A 155 -30.50 -5.32 -11.27
CA ASP A 155 -31.33 -4.53 -12.20
C ASP A 155 -30.88 -4.63 -13.67
N PHE A 156 -29.58 -4.85 -13.91
CA PHE A 156 -29.05 -5.04 -15.25
C PHE A 156 -29.43 -6.41 -15.84
N GLN A 157 -29.64 -7.42 -14.98
CA GLN A 157 -30.09 -8.75 -15.43
C GLN A 157 -31.58 -8.78 -15.77
N VAL A 158 -32.42 -8.02 -15.06
CA VAL A 158 -33.87 -7.96 -15.34
C VAL A 158 -34.16 -7.34 -16.71
N HIS A 159 -33.44 -6.28 -17.09
CA HIS A 159 -33.60 -5.68 -18.42
C HIS A 159 -33.08 -6.56 -19.56
N SER A 160 -32.01 -7.33 -19.31
CA SER A 160 -31.45 -8.25 -20.31
C SER A 160 -32.35 -9.48 -20.53
N ALA A 161 -33.04 -9.97 -19.50
CA ALA A 161 -33.93 -11.12 -19.60
C ALA A 161 -35.24 -10.80 -20.34
N HIS A 162 -35.73 -9.56 -20.29
CA HIS A 162 -36.96 -9.18 -21.00
C HIS A 162 -36.78 -8.93 -22.49
N GLN A 163 -35.54 -8.72 -22.95
CA GLN A 163 -35.27 -8.42 -24.36
C GLN A 163 -35.16 -9.70 -25.22
N THR A 164 -34.89 -10.86 -24.61
CA THR A 164 -34.75 -12.16 -25.29
C THR A 164 -36.09 -12.86 -25.57
N ASN A 165 -37.22 -12.30 -25.13
CA ASN A 165 -38.54 -12.94 -25.22
C ASN A 165 -39.51 -12.22 -26.17
N ARG A 166 -38.97 -11.39 -27.09
CA ARG A 166 -39.74 -10.60 -28.08
C ARG A 166 -39.35 -10.87 -29.54
N THR A 167 -38.82 -12.06 -29.82
CA THR A 167 -38.58 -12.56 -31.19
C THR A 167 -39.21 -13.93 -31.32
#